data_AF-A0A4U0NNA0-F1
#
_entry.id   AF-A0A4U0NNA0-F1
#
_cell.length_a   1.000
_cell.length_b   1.000
_cell.length_c   1.000
_cell.angle_alpha   90.00
_cell.angle_beta   90.00
_cell.angle_gamma   90.00
#
_symmetry.space_group_name_H-M   'P 1'
#
loop_
_entity.id
_entity.type
_entity.pdbx_description
1 polymer ?
#
loop_
_entity_poly.entity_id
_entity_poly.type
_entity_poly.pdbx_seq_one_letter_code
_entity_poly.pdbx_strand_id
1 'polypeptide(L)'
;MRKRISAAVIGLGIVGVSFLSTGSASSHGYSDAPPSRQALCANGTAKDCGAIQYEPQSVEAPKGFPQAGPADGKICSGGHDNFAELDDPRGGKWPGTKLSPGQGYTFTWRLTARHATTDFQYFITKDGYDPGKPLTRADLEPEPFMTVPMGGARPGETVQHQGTVPTQKSGRHLILGVWNIADTGNAFYACSDVDLS
;
A
#
# COMPACT_ATOMS: atom_id res chain seq x y z
N MET A 1 -11.43 -16.08 -78.60
CA MET A 1 -10.73 -15.02 -77.83
C MET A 1 -11.72 -14.35 -76.88
N ARG A 2 -11.21 -13.92 -75.71
CA ARG A 2 -11.83 -13.10 -74.63
C ARG A 2 -12.62 -13.86 -73.55
N LYS A 3 -11.86 -14.30 -72.54
CA LYS A 3 -12.29 -14.57 -71.16
C LYS A 3 -12.85 -13.29 -70.53
N ARG A 4 -13.90 -13.40 -69.71
CA ARG A 4 -14.24 -12.39 -68.70
C ARG A 4 -14.45 -13.10 -67.37
N ILE A 5 -13.54 -12.80 -66.45
CA ILE A 5 -13.51 -13.26 -65.06
C ILE A 5 -14.28 -12.20 -64.27
N SER A 6 -15.36 -12.58 -63.61
CA SER A 6 -16.05 -11.73 -62.64
C SER A 6 -15.61 -12.13 -61.24
N ALA A 7 -14.88 -11.24 -60.59
CA ALA A 7 -14.40 -11.41 -59.22
C ALA A 7 -15.54 -11.18 -58.22
N ALA A 8 -15.73 -12.12 -57.30
CA ALA A 8 -16.59 -11.94 -56.14
C ALA A 8 -15.82 -11.15 -55.05
N VAL A 9 -16.35 -10.01 -54.64
CA VAL A 9 -15.84 -9.24 -53.50
C VAL A 9 -16.54 -9.75 -52.25
N ILE A 10 -15.84 -10.57 -51.45
CA ILE A 10 -16.27 -10.92 -50.09
C ILE A 10 -15.71 -9.83 -49.18
N GLY A 11 -16.57 -8.91 -48.73
CA GLY A 11 -16.21 -7.94 -47.70
C GLY A 11 -16.25 -8.60 -46.32
N LEU A 12 -15.10 -9.00 -45.79
CA LEU A 12 -14.95 -9.28 -44.36
C LEU A 12 -14.89 -7.94 -43.61
N GLY A 13 -15.98 -7.56 -42.95
CA GLY A 13 -15.97 -6.51 -41.94
C GLY A 13 -15.27 -7.01 -40.68
N ILE A 14 -14.03 -6.58 -40.44
CA ILE A 14 -13.35 -6.81 -39.17
C ILE A 14 -13.94 -5.83 -38.16
N VAL A 15 -14.82 -6.33 -37.28
CA VAL A 15 -15.20 -5.61 -36.06
C VAL A 15 -13.98 -5.65 -35.14
N GLY A 16 -13.21 -4.56 -35.14
CA GLY A 16 -12.11 -4.38 -34.19
C GLY A 16 -12.68 -4.14 -32.79
N VAL A 17 -12.75 -5.19 -31.98
CA VAL A 17 -12.95 -5.06 -30.54
C VAL A 17 -11.63 -4.55 -29.95
N SER A 18 -11.56 -3.25 -29.69
CA SER A 18 -10.47 -2.66 -28.93
C SER A 18 -10.56 -3.18 -27.48
N PHE A 19 -9.84 -4.25 -27.18
CA PHE A 19 -9.52 -4.59 -25.80
C PHE A 19 -8.62 -3.49 -25.24
N LEU A 20 -9.19 -2.57 -24.46
CA LEU A 20 -8.41 -1.71 -23.59
C LEU A 20 -7.71 -2.61 -22.57
N SER A 21 -6.46 -2.98 -22.84
CA SER A 21 -5.60 -3.59 -21.83
C SER A 21 -5.36 -2.53 -20.76
N THR A 22 -6.07 -2.60 -19.64
CA THR A 22 -5.66 -1.91 -18.41
C THR A 22 -4.39 -2.61 -17.96
N GLY A 23 -3.24 -2.17 -18.46
CA GLY A 23 -1.96 -2.67 -17.99
C GLY A 23 -1.92 -2.47 -16.48
N SER A 24 -1.68 -3.54 -15.74
CA SER A 24 -1.31 -3.45 -14.33
C SER A 24 -0.01 -2.66 -14.29
N ALA A 25 -0.12 -1.34 -14.10
CA ALA A 25 1.04 -0.53 -13.83
C ALA A 25 1.53 -0.99 -12.46
N SER A 26 2.58 -1.80 -12.44
CA SER A 26 3.14 -2.34 -11.22
C SER A 26 3.77 -1.19 -10.44
N SER A 27 2.99 -0.63 -9.53
CA SER A 27 3.48 0.29 -8.52
C SER A 27 4.26 -0.48 -7.48
N HIS A 28 5.24 0.20 -6.90
CA HIS A 28 6.16 -0.47 -6.01
C HIS A 28 6.77 0.54 -5.06
N GLY A 29 6.48 0.38 -3.78
CA GLY A 29 7.07 1.19 -2.72
C GLY A 29 6.67 0.74 -1.33
N TYR A 30 7.42 1.21 -0.32
CA TYR A 30 7.19 0.88 1.09
C TYR A 30 7.58 2.06 2.00
N SER A 31 7.02 2.08 3.21
CA SER A 31 7.40 3.05 4.24
C SER A 31 8.74 2.65 4.87
N ASP A 32 9.69 3.58 4.86
CA ASP A 32 11.06 3.46 5.36
C ASP A 32 11.25 4.21 6.70
N ALA A 33 10.41 5.23 6.96
CA ALA A 33 10.38 5.95 8.23
C ALA A 33 8.92 6.31 8.62
N PRO A 34 8.36 5.79 9.73
CA PRO A 34 8.89 4.65 10.45
C PRO A 34 8.93 3.41 9.53
N PRO A 35 9.96 2.54 9.64
CA PRO A 35 10.07 1.35 8.82
C PRO A 35 8.84 0.47 8.98
N SER A 36 8.27 0.10 7.84
CA SER A 36 7.16 -0.85 7.77
C SER A 36 7.61 -2.28 8.01
N ARG A 37 6.68 -3.18 8.34
CA ARG A 37 6.97 -4.61 8.56
C ARG A 37 7.72 -5.22 7.38
N GLN A 38 7.28 -4.95 6.16
CA GLN A 38 7.96 -5.40 4.95
C GLN A 38 9.40 -4.84 4.83
N ALA A 39 9.63 -3.58 5.21
CA ALA A 39 10.97 -2.98 5.21
C ALA A 39 11.89 -3.63 6.27
N LEU A 40 11.34 -3.92 7.45
CA LEU A 40 12.04 -4.65 8.52
C LEU A 40 12.36 -6.09 8.12
N CYS A 41 11.48 -6.73 7.35
CA CYS A 41 11.75 -8.04 6.78
C CYS A 41 12.91 -7.98 5.76
N ALA A 42 12.86 -7.02 4.84
CA ALA A 42 13.87 -6.89 3.79
C ALA A 42 15.26 -6.50 4.32
N ASN A 43 15.33 -5.66 5.35
CA ASN A 43 16.61 -5.31 5.98
C ASN A 43 17.11 -6.36 6.99
N GLY A 44 16.33 -7.42 7.23
CA GLY A 44 16.67 -8.53 8.11
C GLY A 44 16.52 -8.24 9.61
N THR A 45 15.91 -7.12 10.02
CA THR A 45 15.58 -6.86 11.43
C THR A 45 14.49 -7.81 11.92
N ALA A 46 13.46 -8.03 11.10
CA ALA A 46 12.48 -9.09 11.30
C ALA A 46 12.89 -10.33 10.51
N LYS A 47 12.75 -11.51 11.12
CA LYS A 47 13.03 -12.81 10.49
C LYS A 47 11.74 -13.54 10.14
N ASP A 48 11.85 -14.66 9.42
CA ASP A 48 10.73 -15.55 9.11
C ASP A 48 9.59 -14.82 8.39
N CYS A 49 9.94 -14.07 7.35
CA CYS A 49 9.00 -13.22 6.61
C CYS A 49 8.58 -13.77 5.24
N GLY A 50 8.85 -15.04 4.92
CA GLY A 50 8.45 -15.60 3.63
C GLY A 50 8.98 -14.82 2.42
N ALA A 51 8.14 -14.61 1.41
CA ALA A 51 8.55 -13.97 0.15
C ALA A 51 8.80 -12.46 0.29
N ILE A 52 8.09 -11.76 1.19
CA ILE A 52 8.10 -10.29 1.23
C ILE A 52 9.48 -9.71 1.58
N GLN A 53 10.35 -10.47 2.22
CA GLN A 53 11.73 -10.04 2.48
C GLN A 53 12.54 -9.72 1.22
N TYR A 54 12.16 -10.27 0.06
CA TYR A 54 12.85 -10.03 -1.22
C TYR A 54 12.22 -8.91 -2.05
N GLU A 55 11.00 -8.50 -1.70
CA GLU A 55 10.22 -7.54 -2.48
C GLU A 55 9.32 -6.65 -1.61
N PRO A 56 9.90 -5.93 -0.63
CA PRO A 56 9.10 -5.11 0.30
C PRO A 56 8.20 -4.09 -0.39
N GLN A 57 8.56 -3.70 -1.61
CA GLN A 57 7.83 -2.76 -2.45
C GLN A 57 6.49 -3.30 -2.99
N SER A 58 6.19 -4.59 -2.87
CA SER A 58 5.14 -5.28 -3.67
C SER A 58 3.79 -5.46 -2.97
N VAL A 59 3.54 -4.82 -1.82
CA VAL A 59 2.25 -4.94 -1.09
C VAL A 59 1.15 -4.09 -1.75
N GLU A 60 0.80 -4.44 -2.98
CA GLU A 60 -0.21 -3.78 -3.82
C GLU A 60 -1.59 -4.42 -3.64
N ALA A 61 -2.64 -3.64 -3.41
CA ALA A 61 -4.00 -4.16 -3.33
C ALA A 61 -5.02 -3.14 -3.87
N PRO A 62 -6.31 -3.50 -4.03
CA PRO A 62 -7.33 -2.54 -4.47
C PRO A 62 -7.38 -1.31 -3.55
N LYS A 63 -7.52 -0.11 -4.12
CA LYS A 63 -7.63 1.14 -3.35
C LYS A 63 -9.01 1.36 -2.74
N GLY A 64 -9.17 2.47 -2.02
CA GLY A 64 -10.45 2.89 -1.42
C GLY A 64 -10.62 2.43 0.04
N PHE A 65 -9.51 2.17 0.73
CA PHE A 65 -9.53 1.93 2.17
C PHE A 65 -10.07 3.17 2.91
N PRO A 66 -10.92 3.03 3.94
CA PRO A 66 -11.38 1.77 4.55
C PRO A 66 -12.65 1.17 3.95
N GLN A 67 -13.40 1.84 3.06
CA GLN A 67 -14.66 1.30 2.54
C GLN A 67 -14.48 0.12 1.56
N ALA A 68 -13.31 0.01 0.96
CA ALA A 68 -12.86 -1.07 0.10
C ALA A 68 -11.43 -1.50 0.49
N GLY A 69 -10.70 -2.13 -0.44
CA GLY A 69 -9.34 -2.61 -0.23
C GLY A 69 -9.25 -3.95 0.50
N PRO A 70 -8.07 -4.29 1.07
CA PRO A 70 -7.81 -5.59 1.70
C PRO A 70 -8.81 -5.94 2.81
N ALA A 71 -9.18 -7.21 2.94
CA ALA A 71 -10.08 -7.66 4.00
C ALA A 71 -9.48 -7.46 5.41
N ASP A 72 -10.34 -7.42 6.43
CA ASP A 72 -9.91 -7.40 7.83
C ASP A 72 -9.06 -8.63 8.16
N GLY A 73 -8.01 -8.43 8.97
CA GLY A 73 -6.99 -9.44 9.26
C GLY A 73 -6.01 -9.70 8.12
N LYS A 74 -6.16 -9.02 6.97
CA LYS A 74 -5.30 -9.12 5.79
C LYS A 74 -4.79 -7.76 5.28
N ILE A 75 -4.87 -6.74 6.13
CA ILE A 75 -4.57 -5.36 5.75
C ILE A 75 -3.07 -5.17 5.51
N CYS A 76 -2.21 -5.77 6.34
CA CYS A 76 -0.77 -5.56 6.27
C CYS A 76 -0.13 -6.34 5.12
N SER A 77 -0.70 -7.48 4.71
CA SER A 77 -0.29 -8.22 3.52
C SER A 77 -0.90 -7.72 2.22
N GLY A 78 -1.85 -6.77 2.27
CA GLY A 78 -2.62 -6.38 1.09
C GLY A 78 -3.56 -7.50 0.58
N GLY A 79 -3.82 -8.55 1.37
CA GLY A 79 -4.60 -9.71 0.93
C GLY A 79 -3.80 -10.79 0.21
N HIS A 80 -2.48 -10.66 0.12
CA HIS A 80 -1.60 -11.64 -0.53
C HIS A 80 -1.23 -12.78 0.41
N ASP A 81 -1.61 -14.01 0.05
CA ASP A 81 -1.28 -15.18 0.86
C ASP A 81 0.23 -15.46 0.94
N ASN A 82 1.00 -15.09 -0.09
CA ASN A 82 2.47 -15.19 -0.08
C ASN A 82 3.17 -14.10 0.75
N PHE A 83 2.41 -13.13 1.29
CA PHE A 83 2.89 -12.10 2.22
C PHE A 83 2.18 -12.19 3.59
N ALA A 84 1.51 -13.32 3.88
CA ALA A 84 0.67 -13.48 5.07
C ALA A 84 1.44 -13.31 6.40
N GLU A 85 2.76 -13.47 6.40
CA GLU A 85 3.61 -13.21 7.55
C GLU A 85 3.51 -11.76 8.04
N LEU A 86 3.14 -10.81 7.18
CA LEU A 86 2.91 -9.41 7.56
C LEU A 86 1.66 -9.21 8.43
N ASP A 87 0.67 -10.10 8.33
CA ASP A 87 -0.57 -10.05 9.10
C ASP A 87 -0.45 -10.75 10.46
N ASP A 88 0.56 -11.63 10.63
CA ASP A 88 0.84 -12.27 11.91
C ASP A 88 1.27 -11.20 12.93
N PRO A 89 0.52 -10.99 14.04
CA PRO A 89 0.89 -10.02 15.05
C PRO A 89 2.18 -10.38 15.82
N ARG A 90 2.65 -11.64 15.74
CA ARG A 90 3.82 -12.15 16.49
C ARG A 90 3.71 -11.89 18.00
N GLY A 91 2.49 -11.97 18.52
CA GLY A 91 2.18 -11.62 19.91
C GLY A 91 2.47 -10.15 20.26
N GLY A 92 2.39 -9.23 19.29
CA GLY A 92 2.66 -7.80 19.45
C GLY A 92 4.14 -7.45 19.49
N LYS A 93 5.03 -8.33 19.01
CA LYS A 93 6.49 -8.21 19.19
C LYS A 93 7.26 -7.77 17.94
N TRP A 94 6.58 -7.23 16.93
CA TRP A 94 7.27 -6.58 15.81
C TRP A 94 8.21 -5.47 16.33
N PRO A 95 9.38 -5.24 15.73
CA PRO A 95 10.22 -4.10 16.10
C PRO A 95 9.45 -2.78 15.91
N GLY A 96 9.38 -1.96 16.97
CA GLY A 96 8.64 -0.70 16.98
C GLY A 96 9.56 0.52 16.88
N THR A 97 9.14 1.56 16.15
CA THR A 97 9.82 2.86 16.16
C THR A 97 9.32 3.70 17.33
N LYS A 98 10.24 4.21 18.16
CA LYS A 98 9.88 5.15 19.21
C LYS A 98 9.53 6.51 18.63
N LEU A 99 8.33 7.00 18.90
CA LEU A 99 7.87 8.32 18.48
C LEU A 99 7.27 9.06 19.67
N SER A 100 7.44 10.38 19.71
CA SER A 100 6.78 11.23 20.71
C SER A 100 5.49 11.80 20.11
N PRO A 101 4.31 11.50 20.68
CA PRO A 101 3.06 12.13 20.27
C PRO A 101 3.15 13.66 20.27
N GLY A 102 2.55 14.32 19.28
CA GLY A 102 2.61 15.78 19.16
C GLY A 102 3.95 16.34 18.63
N GLN A 103 5.00 15.53 18.53
CA GLN A 103 6.27 15.95 17.95
C GLN A 103 6.28 15.72 16.44
N GLY A 104 6.87 16.68 15.70
CA GLY A 104 7.07 16.56 14.26
C GLY A 104 7.93 15.35 13.90
N TYR A 105 7.51 14.61 12.88
CA TYR A 105 8.20 13.45 12.35
C TYR A 105 8.18 13.47 10.82
N THR A 106 9.27 12.99 10.21
CA THR A 106 9.40 12.88 8.75
C THR A 106 9.04 11.48 8.30
N PHE A 107 7.82 11.32 7.79
CA PHE A 107 7.36 10.07 7.20
C PHE A 107 8.00 9.90 5.83
N THR A 108 8.69 8.78 5.59
CA THR A 108 9.45 8.55 4.35
C THR A 108 9.00 7.28 3.65
N TRP A 109 8.71 7.39 2.36
CA TRP A 109 8.51 6.27 1.45
C TRP A 109 9.69 6.11 0.49
N ARG A 110 10.02 4.87 0.16
CA ARG A 110 10.91 4.50 -0.95
C ARG A 110 10.09 3.89 -2.06
N LEU A 111 10.17 4.47 -3.26
CA LEU A 111 9.43 4.06 -4.44
C LEU A 111 10.41 3.50 -5.47
N THR A 112 10.31 2.20 -5.76
CA THR A 112 11.14 1.56 -6.80
C THR A 112 10.49 1.68 -8.18
N ALA A 113 9.20 1.95 -8.25
CA ALA A 113 8.49 2.37 -9.45
C ALA A 113 7.65 3.62 -9.14
N ARG A 114 7.88 4.72 -9.88
CA ARG A 114 7.21 6.01 -9.66
C ARG A 114 5.93 6.09 -10.48
N HIS A 115 4.79 6.29 -9.83
CA HIS A 115 3.46 6.33 -10.45
C HIS A 115 2.73 7.65 -10.22
N ALA A 116 1.76 7.96 -11.09
CA ALA A 116 0.86 9.08 -10.84
C ALA A 116 0.09 8.81 -9.54
N THR A 117 0.15 9.73 -8.59
CA THR A 117 -0.31 9.49 -7.22
C THR A 117 -1.53 10.34 -6.90
N THR A 118 -2.58 9.74 -6.36
CA THR A 118 -3.73 10.48 -5.81
C THR A 118 -3.32 11.17 -4.52
N ASP A 119 -2.88 10.38 -3.55
CA ASP A 119 -2.45 10.85 -2.24
C ASP A 119 -1.63 9.77 -1.50
N PHE A 120 -1.11 10.17 -0.33
CA PHE A 120 -0.68 9.28 0.72
C PHE A 120 -1.55 9.52 1.96
N GLN A 121 -2.09 8.46 2.55
CA GLN A 121 -2.90 8.52 3.77
C GLN A 121 -2.21 7.76 4.89
N TYR A 122 -2.37 8.25 6.12
CA TYR A 122 -1.80 7.66 7.32
C TYR A 122 -2.88 7.50 8.38
N PHE A 123 -3.19 6.25 8.68
CA PHE A 123 -4.12 5.87 9.75
C PHE A 123 -3.32 5.41 10.96
N ILE A 124 -3.95 5.47 12.13
CA ILE A 124 -3.39 4.96 13.37
C ILE A 124 -4.44 4.17 14.12
N THR A 125 -3.99 3.18 14.88
CA THR A 125 -4.85 2.37 15.76
C THR A 125 -5.51 3.21 16.87
N LYS A 126 -6.71 2.80 17.27
CA LYS A 126 -7.45 3.33 18.42
C LYS A 126 -6.75 2.99 19.73
N ASP A 127 -7.11 3.73 20.78
CA ASP A 127 -6.65 3.40 22.12
C ASP A 127 -7.32 2.09 22.58
N GLY A 128 -6.56 1.24 23.27
CA GLY A 128 -7.03 -0.11 23.63
C GLY A 128 -6.95 -1.15 22.52
N TYR A 129 -6.37 -0.82 21.36
CA TYR A 129 -5.97 -1.79 20.34
C TYR A 129 -5.11 -2.92 20.96
N ASP A 130 -5.41 -4.16 20.56
CA ASP A 130 -4.66 -5.35 20.99
C ASP A 130 -3.57 -5.71 19.96
N PRO A 131 -2.28 -5.40 20.23
CA PRO A 131 -1.20 -5.69 19.29
C PRO A 131 -0.94 -7.18 19.08
N GLY A 132 -1.55 -8.05 19.90
CA GLY A 132 -1.50 -9.50 19.76
C GLY A 132 -2.48 -10.08 18.75
N LYS A 133 -3.29 -9.27 18.07
CA LYS A 133 -4.30 -9.71 17.09
C LYS A 133 -4.03 -9.17 15.68
N PRO A 134 -4.46 -9.88 14.62
CA PRO A 134 -4.44 -9.36 13.27
C PRO A 134 -5.23 -8.05 13.16
N LEU A 135 -4.69 -7.08 12.41
CA LEU A 135 -5.27 -5.75 12.26
C LEU A 135 -6.59 -5.79 11.49
N THR A 136 -7.62 -5.12 12.02
CA THR A 136 -8.91 -4.91 11.37
C THR A 136 -9.23 -3.42 11.26
N ARG A 137 -10.23 -3.06 10.45
CA ARG A 137 -10.77 -1.68 10.41
C ARG A 137 -11.31 -1.22 11.76
N ALA A 138 -11.83 -2.13 12.58
CA ALA A 138 -12.35 -1.79 13.89
C ALA A 138 -11.25 -1.28 14.84
N ASP A 139 -10.01 -1.72 14.63
CA ASP A 139 -8.85 -1.32 15.42
C ASP A 139 -8.29 0.05 15.03
N LEU A 140 -8.64 0.58 13.86
CA LEU A 140 -8.13 1.85 13.33
C LEU A 140 -9.07 3.02 13.65
N GLU A 141 -8.49 4.20 13.86
CA GLU A 141 -9.25 5.44 13.78
C GLU A 141 -9.91 5.53 12.40
N PRO A 142 -11.19 5.95 12.32
CA PRO A 142 -11.95 5.91 11.08
C PRO A 142 -11.39 6.84 10.00
N GLU A 143 -10.75 7.93 10.41
CA GLU A 143 -10.14 8.92 9.53
C GLU A 143 -8.60 8.88 9.63
N PRO A 144 -7.87 9.11 8.53
CA PRO A 144 -6.43 9.24 8.59
C PRO A 144 -6.06 10.49 9.39
N PHE A 145 -5.04 10.40 10.25
CA PHE A 145 -4.53 11.56 10.97
C PHE A 145 -3.72 12.50 10.06
N MET A 146 -3.28 12.00 8.89
CA MET A 146 -2.59 12.78 7.88
C MET A 146 -2.95 12.27 6.48
N THR A 147 -3.32 13.20 5.58
CA THR A 147 -3.48 12.95 4.14
C THR A 147 -2.63 13.94 3.38
N VAL A 148 -1.81 13.46 2.45
CA VAL A 148 -0.95 14.28 1.59
C VAL A 148 -1.44 14.14 0.15
N PRO A 149 -2.26 15.07 -0.35
CA PRO A 149 -2.75 15.03 -1.72
C PRO A 149 -1.61 15.30 -2.71
N MET A 150 -1.54 14.49 -3.76
CA MET A 150 -0.54 14.62 -4.83
C MET A 150 -1.16 15.06 -6.16
N GLY A 151 -2.49 15.06 -6.29
CA GLY A 151 -3.20 15.64 -7.44
C GLY A 151 -2.85 14.98 -8.78
N GLY A 152 -2.44 13.72 -8.78
CA GLY A 152 -1.99 12.98 -9.97
C GLY A 152 -0.50 13.18 -10.31
N ALA A 153 0.25 13.94 -9.51
CA ALA A 153 1.69 14.09 -9.71
C ALA A 153 2.43 12.76 -9.55
N ARG A 154 3.54 12.60 -10.29
CA ARG A 154 4.45 11.46 -10.15
C ARG A 154 5.63 11.84 -9.25
N PRO A 155 5.68 11.39 -7.99
CA PRO A 155 6.72 11.77 -7.06
C PRO A 155 8.11 11.23 -7.46
N GLY A 156 9.14 11.73 -6.77
CA GLY A 156 10.49 11.18 -6.83
C GLY A 156 10.60 9.81 -6.15
N GLU A 157 11.77 9.19 -6.21
CA GLU A 157 12.02 7.86 -5.62
C GLU A 157 11.97 7.85 -4.08
N THR A 158 12.28 8.98 -3.46
CA THR A 158 12.14 9.18 -2.02
C THR A 158 11.10 10.26 -1.79
N VAL A 159 10.06 9.93 -1.05
CA VAL A 159 8.96 10.85 -0.74
C VAL A 159 8.96 11.09 0.76
N GLN A 160 8.94 12.36 1.16
CA GLN A 160 8.99 12.76 2.56
C GLN A 160 7.80 13.65 2.89
N HIS A 161 7.11 13.32 3.97
CA HIS A 161 5.98 14.07 4.49
C HIS A 161 6.26 14.49 5.93
N GLN A 162 6.13 15.78 6.22
CA GLN A 162 6.17 16.27 7.59
C GLN A 162 4.80 16.08 8.21
N GLY A 163 4.75 15.38 9.34
CA GLY A 163 3.51 15.08 10.05
C GLY A 163 3.70 14.98 11.54
N THR A 164 2.61 14.75 12.25
CA THR A 164 2.62 14.66 13.71
C THR A 164 1.67 13.54 14.12
N VAL A 165 2.15 12.62 14.96
CA VAL A 165 1.28 11.59 15.55
C VAL A 165 0.34 12.26 16.54
N PRO A 166 -0.97 11.91 16.59
CA PRO A 166 -1.92 12.56 17.49
C PRO A 166 -1.50 12.50 18.96
N THR A 167 -1.65 13.61 19.68
CA THR A 167 -1.14 13.81 21.05
C THR A 167 -1.77 12.89 22.10
N GLN A 168 -2.97 12.39 21.84
CA GLN A 168 -3.72 11.53 22.77
C GLN A 168 -3.27 10.06 22.73
N LYS A 169 -2.34 9.69 21.84
CA LYS A 169 -1.90 8.30 21.65
C LYS A 169 -0.77 7.95 22.60
N SER A 170 -0.74 6.73 23.11
CA SER A 170 0.32 6.27 24.02
C SER A 170 0.49 4.76 23.98
N GLY A 171 1.70 4.29 24.25
CA GLY A 171 2.03 2.87 24.23
C GLY A 171 2.14 2.30 22.82
N ARG A 172 1.84 1.00 22.68
CA ARG A 172 2.02 0.26 21.44
C ARG A 172 0.92 0.56 20.44
N HIS A 173 1.29 1.06 19.27
CA HIS A 173 0.37 1.32 18.18
C HIS A 173 0.91 0.81 16.85
N LEU A 174 0.01 0.70 15.88
CA LEU A 174 0.32 0.51 14.48
C LEU A 174 -0.13 1.73 13.68
N ILE A 175 0.76 2.23 12.81
CA ILE A 175 0.46 3.22 11.77
C ILE A 175 0.32 2.48 10.44
N LEU A 176 -0.82 2.68 9.77
CA LEU A 176 -1.07 2.16 8.42
C LEU A 176 -0.85 3.30 7.43
N GLY A 177 0.18 3.18 6.60
CA GLY A 177 0.38 4.01 5.42
C GLY A 177 -0.31 3.41 4.21
N VAL A 178 -1.05 4.24 3.47
CA VAL A 178 -1.71 3.89 2.21
C VAL A 178 -1.24 4.85 1.12
N TRP A 179 -0.64 4.35 0.05
CA TRP A 179 -0.27 5.13 -1.13
C TRP A 179 -1.27 4.85 -2.25
N ASN A 180 -2.15 5.80 -2.55
CA ASN A 180 -3.20 5.64 -3.55
C ASN A 180 -2.72 6.06 -4.95
N ILE A 181 -2.85 5.15 -5.92
CA ILE A 181 -2.42 5.39 -7.30
C ILE A 181 -3.55 6.06 -8.09
N ALA A 182 -3.19 7.09 -8.85
CA ALA A 182 -4.16 7.95 -9.54
C ALA A 182 -4.77 7.28 -10.77
N ASP A 183 -3.93 6.64 -11.58
CA ASP A 183 -4.27 6.09 -12.90
C ASP A 183 -4.57 4.57 -12.87
N THR A 184 -4.70 3.97 -11.67
CA THR A 184 -5.10 2.56 -11.49
C THR A 184 -6.19 2.39 -10.44
N GLY A 185 -6.68 1.16 -10.27
CA GLY A 185 -7.58 0.77 -9.18
C GLY A 185 -6.87 0.38 -7.88
N ASN A 186 -5.56 0.58 -7.77
CA ASN A 186 -4.73 0.00 -6.71
C ASN A 186 -4.11 1.04 -5.76
N ALA A 187 -3.64 0.55 -4.62
CA ALA A 187 -2.89 1.25 -3.59
C ALA A 187 -1.84 0.34 -2.95
N PHE A 188 -0.86 0.92 -2.25
CA PHE A 188 0.16 0.20 -1.50
C PHE A 188 -0.07 0.34 -0.02
N TYR A 189 0.04 -0.77 0.71
CA TYR A 189 -0.27 -0.85 2.13
C TYR A 189 1.00 -1.13 2.94
N ALA A 190 1.28 -0.30 3.94
CA ALA A 190 2.47 -0.42 4.78
C ALA A 190 2.10 -0.26 6.25
N CYS A 191 2.21 -1.35 7.01
CA CYS A 191 2.02 -1.34 8.46
C CYS A 191 3.36 -1.07 9.14
N SER A 192 3.43 -0.03 9.97
CA SER A 192 4.60 0.28 10.80
C SER A 192 4.22 0.23 12.27
N ASP A 193 4.90 -0.64 13.02
CA ASP A 193 4.76 -0.71 14.47
C ASP A 193 5.51 0.46 15.13
N VAL A 194 4.86 1.10 16.10
CA VAL A 194 5.40 2.27 16.82
C VAL A 194 5.14 2.15 18.33
N ASP A 195 6.08 2.68 19.11
CA ASP A 195 5.95 2.78 20.56
C ASP A 195 5.91 4.27 20.92
N LEU A 196 4.77 4.72 21.45
CA LEU A 196 4.47 6.13 21.69
C LEU A 196 4.67 6.48 23.17
N SER A 197 5.59 7.38 23.46
CA SER A 197 5.99 7.79 24.82
C SER A 197 6.27 9.27 24.94
#